data_AF-A0A6B3MG78-F1
#
_entry.id   AF-A0A6B3MG78-F1
#
_cell.length_a   1.000
_cell.length_b   1.000
_cell.length_c   1.000
_cell.angle_alpha   90.00
_cell.angle_beta   90.00
_cell.angle_gamma   90.00
#
_symmetry.space_group_name_H-M   'P 1'
#
loop_
_entity.id
_entity.type
_entity.pdbx_description
1 polymer ?
#
loop_
_entity_poly.entity_id
_entity_poly.type
_entity_poly.pdbx_seq_one_letter_code
_entity_poly.pdbx_strand_id
1 'polypeptide(L)'
;MQLGPGLLITFLYYFTCTTLITTVFSSQVLRLSLVTGMPYSVGVIFGLIGGLLGTYFNRTVTVSLEFKSKKVFSAALQDALTEMGFEETSKLDEFVVYQRPALSNLFSGKVFVQIGKGTATIASRSRNIKRISRKLSKN
;
A
#
# COMPACT_ATOMS: atom_id res chain seq x y z
N MET A 1 -11.63 -10.21 7.86
CA MET A 1 -11.13 -9.04 8.60
C MET A 1 -10.37 -8.15 7.62
N GLN A 2 -10.66 -6.85 7.54
CA GLN A 2 -9.91 -5.93 6.67
C GLN A 2 -8.74 -5.36 7.46
N LEU A 3 -7.54 -5.90 7.24
CA LEU A 3 -6.32 -5.39 7.86
C LEU A 3 -5.89 -4.10 7.14
N GLY A 4 -6.38 -2.95 7.58
CA GLY A 4 -5.94 -1.63 7.11
C GLY A 4 -6.98 -0.83 6.30
N PRO A 5 -6.62 0.39 5.86
CA PRO A 5 -7.56 1.32 5.22
C PRO A 5 -8.05 0.78 3.88
N GLY A 6 -9.38 0.73 3.75
CA GLY A 6 -10.05 0.31 2.53
C GLY A 6 -9.96 1.33 1.40
N LEU A 7 -10.70 1.06 0.32
CA LEU A 7 -10.73 1.86 -0.90
C LEU A 7 -11.08 3.32 -0.61
N LEU A 8 -12.20 3.57 0.07
CA LEU A 8 -12.72 4.92 0.33
C LEU A 8 -11.75 5.76 1.16
N ILE A 9 -11.24 5.21 2.26
CA ILE A 9 -10.34 5.93 3.18
C ILE A 9 -9.03 6.27 2.46
N THR A 10 -8.49 5.32 1.69
CA THR A 10 -7.27 5.55 0.91
C THR A 10 -7.52 6.62 -0.16
N PHE A 11 -8.65 6.57 -0.87
CA PHE A 11 -9.02 7.57 -1.87
C PHE A 11 -9.10 8.95 -1.26
N LEU A 12 -9.87 9.12 -0.17
CA LEU A 12 -10.06 10.41 0.48
C LEU A 12 -8.76 11.00 0.98
N TYR A 13 -7.86 10.17 1.55
CA TYR A 13 -6.54 10.62 1.98
C TYR A 13 -5.73 11.21 0.83
N TYR A 14 -5.55 10.46 -0.26
CA TYR A 14 -4.76 10.94 -1.40
C TYR A 14 -5.44 12.07 -2.17
N PHE A 15 -6.76 12.00 -2.34
CA PHE A 15 -7.56 13.06 -2.95
C PHE A 15 -7.38 14.38 -2.21
N THR A 16 -7.65 14.38 -0.90
CA THR A 16 -7.62 15.60 -0.08
C THR A 16 -6.22 16.19 0.00
N CYS A 17 -5.21 15.35 0.26
CA CYS A 17 -3.82 15.82 0.33
C CYS A 17 -3.35 16.40 -1.01
N THR A 18 -3.61 15.71 -2.14
CA THR A 18 -3.22 16.21 -3.45
C THR A 18 -3.99 17.47 -3.83
N THR A 19 -5.28 17.55 -3.54
CA THR A 19 -6.08 18.77 -3.75
C THR A 19 -5.50 19.95 -2.98
N LEU A 20 -5.26 19.79 -1.68
CA LEU A 20 -4.72 20.85 -0.85
C LEU A 20 -3.35 21.34 -1.36
N ILE A 21 -2.43 20.39 -1.62
CA ILE A 21 -1.09 20.70 -2.11
C ILE A 21 -1.16 21.45 -3.44
N THR A 22 -1.97 20.96 -4.39
CA THR A 22 -2.03 21.56 -5.73
C THR A 22 -2.77 22.89 -5.75
N THR A 23 -3.82 23.08 -4.94
CA THR A 23 -4.45 24.40 -4.76
C THR A 23 -3.47 25.42 -4.18
N VAL A 24 -2.75 25.09 -3.11
CA VAL A 24 -1.75 25.98 -2.50
C VAL A 24 -0.62 26.24 -3.49
N PHE A 25 -0.10 25.21 -4.14
CA PHE A 25 0.96 25.34 -5.14
C PHE A 25 0.55 26.24 -6.30
N SER A 26 -0.65 26.05 -6.87
CA SER A 26 -1.18 26.90 -7.92
C SER A 26 -1.33 28.35 -7.47
N SER A 27 -1.73 28.59 -6.22
CA SER A 27 -1.81 29.97 -5.72
C SER A 27 -0.44 30.62 -5.54
N GLN A 28 0.52 29.89 -4.95
CA GLN A 28 1.83 30.45 -4.62
C GLN A 28 2.76 30.55 -5.83
N VAL A 29 2.78 29.53 -6.69
CA VAL A 29 3.73 29.42 -7.79
C VAL A 29 3.21 30.08 -9.06
N LEU A 30 1.95 29.83 -9.42
CA LEU A 30 1.32 30.44 -10.59
C LEU A 30 0.73 31.82 -10.29
N ARG A 31 0.85 32.28 -9.03
CA ARG A 31 0.30 33.55 -8.53
C ARG A 31 -1.20 33.71 -8.78
N LEU A 32 -1.92 32.58 -8.86
CA LEU A 32 -3.36 32.59 -9.01
C LEU A 32 -3.99 33.00 -7.68
N SER A 33 -4.84 34.01 -7.70
CA SER A 33 -5.57 34.44 -6.51
C SER A 33 -6.50 33.33 -6.04
N LEU A 34 -6.49 33.02 -4.75
CA LEU A 34 -7.44 32.07 -4.13
C LEU A 34 -8.89 32.54 -4.24
N VAL A 35 -9.12 33.83 -4.52
CA VAL A 35 -10.48 34.37 -4.72
C VAL A 35 -11.00 34.00 -6.12
N THR A 36 -10.12 33.74 -7.08
CA THR A 36 -10.51 33.20 -8.38
C THR A 36 -10.76 31.70 -8.21
N GLY A 37 -11.85 31.14 -8.76
CA GLY A 37 -12.14 29.70 -8.63
C GLY A 37 -11.08 28.75 -9.22
N MET A 38 -10.08 29.29 -9.94
CA MET A 38 -9.09 28.53 -10.70
C MET A 38 -8.20 27.60 -9.86
N PRO A 39 -7.59 28.02 -8.72
CA PRO A 39 -6.78 27.12 -7.88
C PRO A 39 -7.58 25.95 -7.30
N TYR A 40 -8.89 26.12 -7.08
CA TYR A 40 -9.76 25.04 -6.63
C TYR A 40 -10.02 24.03 -7.74
N SER A 41 -10.31 24.49 -8.95
CA SER A 41 -10.50 23.59 -10.12
C SER A 41 -9.25 22.76 -10.39
N VAL A 42 -8.07 23.40 -10.39
CA VAL A 42 -6.78 22.69 -10.53
C VAL A 42 -6.62 21.68 -9.38
N GLY A 43 -6.88 22.13 -8.14
CA GLY A 43 -6.87 21.29 -6.94
C GLY A 43 -7.71 20.03 -7.06
N VAL A 44 -8.96 20.17 -7.49
CA VAL A 44 -9.89 19.05 -7.64
C VAL A 44 -9.45 18.11 -8.75
N ILE A 45 -9.02 18.61 -9.91
CA ILE A 45 -8.56 17.78 -11.02
C ILE A 45 -7.37 16.92 -10.60
N PHE A 46 -6.33 17.54 -10.04
CA PHE A 46 -5.16 16.79 -9.57
C PHE A 46 -5.48 15.93 -8.35
N GLY A 47 -6.39 16.37 -7.49
CA GLY A 47 -6.95 15.58 -6.41
C GLY A 47 -7.57 14.28 -6.90
N LEU A 48 -8.42 14.33 -7.92
CA LEU A 48 -9.04 13.13 -8.50
C LEU A 48 -7.97 12.17 -9.04
N ILE A 49 -6.99 12.70 -9.79
CA ILE A 49 -5.87 11.89 -10.30
C ILE A 49 -5.08 11.26 -9.15
N GLY A 50 -4.73 12.06 -8.14
CA GLY A 50 -3.99 11.62 -6.96
C GLY A 50 -4.75 10.57 -6.14
N GLY A 51 -6.05 10.79 -5.91
CA GLY A 51 -6.94 9.85 -5.23
C GLY A 51 -7.04 8.51 -5.95
N LEU A 52 -7.22 8.52 -7.27
CA LEU A 52 -7.28 7.30 -8.09
C LEU A 52 -5.96 6.53 -8.08
N LEU A 53 -4.83 7.21 -8.36
CA LEU A 53 -3.51 6.58 -8.37
C LEU A 53 -3.13 6.08 -6.97
N GLY A 54 -3.34 6.92 -5.95
CA GLY A 54 -3.10 6.60 -4.55
C GLY A 54 -3.85 5.35 -4.12
N THR A 55 -5.15 5.28 -4.42
CA THR A 55 -5.98 4.11 -4.14
C THR A 55 -5.53 2.88 -4.91
N TYR A 56 -5.23 3.02 -6.20
CA TYR A 56 -4.83 1.89 -7.03
C TYR A 56 -3.54 1.22 -6.51
N PHE A 57 -2.55 2.02 -6.07
CA PHE A 57 -1.24 1.51 -5.65
C PHE A 57 -1.08 1.27 -4.14
N ASN A 58 -1.76 2.05 -3.29
CA ASN A 58 -1.51 2.08 -1.85
C ASN A 58 -2.65 1.51 -1.00
N ARG A 59 -3.82 1.17 -1.59
CA ARG A 59 -4.88 0.51 -0.82
C ARG A 59 -4.36 -0.80 -0.25
N THR A 60 -4.72 -1.10 0.99
CA THR A 60 -4.42 -2.41 1.56
C THR A 60 -5.38 -3.44 1.01
N VAL A 61 -4.84 -4.57 0.59
CA VAL A 61 -5.59 -5.74 0.13
C VAL A 61 -5.10 -6.96 0.90
N THR A 62 -6.03 -7.89 1.14
CA THR A 62 -5.76 -9.16 1.80
C THR A 62 -5.97 -10.28 0.78
N VAL A 63 -5.04 -11.22 0.72
CA VAL A 63 -5.13 -12.41 -0.12
C VAL A 63 -4.90 -13.63 0.74
N SER A 64 -5.72 -14.66 0.52
CA SER A 64 -5.53 -15.99 1.09
C SER A 64 -4.94 -16.90 0.02
N LEU A 65 -3.83 -17.56 0.34
CA LEU A 65 -3.14 -18.51 -0.53
C LEU A 65 -3.18 -19.89 0.09
N GLU A 66 -3.61 -20.88 -0.68
CA GLU A 66 -3.54 -22.28 -0.26
C GLU A 66 -2.12 -22.83 -0.48
N PHE A 67 -1.67 -23.69 0.43
CA PHE A 67 -0.38 -24.34 0.32
C PHE A 67 -0.44 -25.78 0.84
N LYS A 68 0.34 -26.68 0.22
CA LYS A 68 0.43 -28.10 0.62
C LYS A 68 1.36 -28.32 1.80
N SER A 69 2.51 -27.65 1.81
CA SER A 69 3.53 -27.78 2.84
C SER A 69 3.86 -26.43 3.46
N LYS A 70 3.58 -26.29 4.77
CA LYS A 70 3.86 -25.08 5.53
C LYS A 70 5.34 -24.68 5.45
N LYS A 71 6.24 -25.66 5.53
CA LYS A 71 7.69 -25.44 5.51
C LYS A 71 8.16 -24.89 4.16
N VAL A 72 7.73 -25.51 3.06
CA VAL A 72 8.09 -25.08 1.69
C VAL A 72 7.52 -23.69 1.41
N PHE A 73 6.26 -23.46 1.75
CA PHE A 73 5.62 -22.16 1.56
C PHE A 73 6.29 -21.06 2.37
N SER A 74 6.62 -21.31 3.64
CA SER A 74 7.26 -20.30 4.50
C SER A 74 8.65 -19.93 3.98
N ALA A 75 9.42 -20.89 3.48
CA ALA A 75 10.72 -20.62 2.85
C ALA A 75 10.57 -19.78 1.57
N ALA A 76 9.69 -20.19 0.65
CA ALA A 76 9.44 -19.44 -0.59
C ALA A 76 8.92 -18.01 -0.33
N LEU A 77 8.08 -17.85 0.69
CA LEU A 77 7.60 -16.53 1.11
C LEU A 77 8.72 -15.68 1.71
N GLN A 78 9.54 -16.26 2.58
CA GLN A 78 10.69 -15.58 3.17
C GLN A 78 11.66 -15.11 2.09
N ASP A 79 11.98 -15.97 1.12
CA ASP A 79 12.86 -15.64 -0.01
C ASP A 79 12.26 -14.50 -0.85
N ALA A 80 10.96 -14.59 -1.17
CA ALA A 80 10.28 -13.56 -1.95
C ALA A 80 10.25 -12.20 -1.23
N LEU A 81 10.03 -12.18 0.09
CA LEU A 81 10.01 -10.97 0.90
C LEU A 81 11.41 -10.37 1.05
N THR A 82 12.41 -11.21 1.28
CA THR A 82 13.83 -10.81 1.41
C THR A 82 14.35 -10.20 0.11
N GLU A 83 14.04 -10.79 -1.04
CA GLU A 83 14.42 -10.24 -2.36
C GLU A 83 13.72 -8.89 -2.64
N MET A 84 12.53 -8.68 -2.06
CA MET A 84 11.82 -7.39 -2.09
C MET A 84 12.37 -6.38 -1.06
N GLY A 85 13.34 -6.78 -0.24
CA GLY A 85 13.98 -5.97 0.79
C GLY A 85 13.13 -5.78 2.05
N PHE A 86 12.22 -6.72 2.33
CA PHE A 86 11.45 -6.76 3.56
C PHE A 86 12.11 -7.69 4.59
N GLU A 87 12.08 -7.28 5.85
CA GLU A 87 12.65 -8.00 6.98
C GLU A 87 11.58 -8.22 8.04
N GLU A 88 11.61 -9.37 8.73
CA GLU A 88 10.74 -9.63 9.88
C GLU A 88 11.07 -8.64 11.00
N THR A 89 10.10 -7.85 11.43
CA THR A 89 10.31 -6.80 12.44
C THR A 89 9.65 -7.14 13.76
N SER A 90 8.44 -7.69 13.71
CA SER A 90 7.67 -7.98 14.92
C SER A 90 6.64 -9.06 14.68
N LYS A 91 6.13 -9.63 15.77
CA LYS A 91 4.94 -10.49 15.78
C LYS A 91 3.83 -9.74 16.50
N LEU A 92 2.65 -9.72 15.88
CA LEU A 92 1.45 -9.07 16.37
C LEU A 92 0.33 -10.11 16.36
N ASP A 93 -0.02 -10.63 17.53
CA ASP A 93 -0.97 -11.75 17.69
C ASP A 93 -0.59 -12.94 16.79
N GLU A 94 -1.46 -13.30 15.84
CA GLU A 94 -1.26 -14.39 14.88
C GLU A 94 -0.51 -13.95 13.61
N PHE A 95 -0.12 -12.68 13.51
CA PHE A 95 0.56 -12.11 12.35
C PHE A 95 2.06 -11.91 12.60
N VAL A 96 2.86 -12.31 11.62
CA VAL A 96 4.25 -11.86 11.47
C VAL A 96 4.26 -10.61 10.60
N VAL A 97 4.93 -9.56 11.07
CA VAL A 97 4.99 -8.26 10.42
C VAL A 97 6.36 -8.06 9.78
N TYR A 98 6.36 -7.83 8.47
CA TYR A 98 7.54 -7.53 7.68
C TYR A 98 7.56 -6.08 7.22
N GLN A 99 8.72 -5.44 7.31
CA GLN A 99 8.92 -4.04 6.93
C GLN A 99 10.27 -3.86 6.24
N ARG A 100 10.40 -2.85 5.38
CA ARG A 100 11.70 -2.47 4.82
C ARG A 100 12.44 -1.54 5.80
N PRO A 101 13.78 -1.52 5.81
CA PRO A 101 14.54 -0.69 6.75
C PRO A 101 14.41 0.82 6.46
N ALA A 102 14.61 1.63 7.51
CA ALA A 102 14.67 3.10 7.46
C ALA A 102 13.45 3.75 6.77
N LEU A 103 13.64 4.92 6.14
CA LEU A 103 12.58 5.70 5.48
C LEU A 103 11.88 4.97 4.31
N SER A 104 12.43 3.85 3.86
CA SER A 104 11.82 3.06 2.78
C SER A 104 10.50 2.40 3.21
N ASN A 105 10.25 2.23 4.52
CA ASN A 105 8.98 1.73 5.05
C ASN A 105 7.79 2.68 4.80
N LEU A 106 8.01 4.00 4.76
CA LEU A 106 6.96 5.00 4.53
C LEU A 106 6.31 4.80 3.16
N PHE A 107 7.14 4.51 2.15
CA PHE A 107 6.72 4.32 0.76
C PHE A 107 6.38 2.88 0.39
N SER A 108 6.89 1.89 1.11
CA SER A 108 6.60 0.47 0.84
C SER A 108 5.44 -0.09 1.66
N GLY A 109 5.13 0.51 2.80
CA GLY A 109 4.16 -0.05 3.75
C GLY A 109 4.69 -1.31 4.43
N LYS A 110 3.80 -2.03 5.11
CA LYS A 110 4.11 -3.27 5.83
C LYS A 110 3.47 -4.47 5.13
N VAL A 111 4.00 -5.67 5.38
CA VAL A 111 3.37 -6.93 4.98
C VAL A 111 3.02 -7.69 6.25
N PHE A 112 1.75 -8.04 6.41
CA PHE A 112 1.25 -8.85 7.52
C PHE A 112 0.99 -10.25 7.00
N VAL A 113 1.54 -11.26 7.66
CA VAL A 113 1.44 -12.66 7.25
C VAL A 113 0.94 -13.49 8.41
N GLN A 114 -0.14 -14.24 8.19
CA GLN A 114 -0.64 -15.25 9.11
C GLN A 114 -0.67 -16.59 8.39
N ILE A 115 0.03 -17.60 8.92
CA ILE A 115 0.15 -18.93 8.29
C ILE A 115 -0.60 -19.95 9.15
N GLY A 116 -1.82 -20.29 8.71
CA GLY A 116 -2.70 -21.27 9.35
C GLY A 116 -2.44 -22.71 8.89
N LYS A 117 -3.48 -23.54 8.93
CA LYS A 117 -3.46 -24.93 8.43
C LYS A 117 -3.87 -24.96 6.96
N GLY A 118 -2.90 -25.10 6.06
CA GLY A 118 -3.13 -25.21 4.62
C GLY A 118 -3.46 -23.90 3.90
N THR A 119 -3.67 -22.80 4.65
CA THR A 119 -3.95 -21.47 4.09
C THR A 119 -3.08 -20.40 4.76
N ALA A 120 -2.52 -19.49 3.97
CA ALA A 120 -1.80 -18.31 4.45
C ALA A 120 -2.58 -17.05 4.07
N THR A 121 -2.81 -16.17 5.05
CA THR A 121 -3.42 -14.86 4.84
C THR A 121 -2.32 -13.81 4.81
N ILE A 122 -2.24 -13.06 3.70
CA ILE A 122 -1.24 -12.00 3.50
C ILE A 122 -1.98 -10.68 3.25
N ALA A 123 -1.69 -9.67 4.07
CA ALA A 123 -2.23 -8.32 3.90
C ALA A 123 -1.10 -7.30 3.66
N SER A 124 -1.21 -6.52 2.59
CA SER A 124 -0.28 -5.43 2.27
C SER A 124 -0.86 -4.49 1.21
N ARG A 125 -0.12 -3.45 0.83
CA ARG A 125 -0.47 -2.59 -0.30
C ARG A 125 -0.64 -3.42 -1.58
N SER A 126 -1.61 -3.05 -2.42
CA SER A 126 -1.95 -3.77 -3.66
C SER A 126 -0.75 -4.09 -4.55
N ARG A 127 0.19 -3.16 -4.69
CA ARG A 127 1.42 -3.34 -5.46
C ARG A 127 2.32 -4.44 -4.88
N ASN A 128 2.42 -4.53 -3.56
CA ASN A 128 3.23 -5.55 -2.89
C ASN A 128 2.59 -6.92 -3.05
N ILE A 129 1.28 -7.04 -2.82
CA ILE A 129 0.56 -8.32 -3.01
C ILE A 129 0.71 -8.83 -4.44
N LYS A 130 0.54 -7.97 -5.47
CA LYS A 130 0.77 -8.35 -6.87
C LYS A 130 2.18 -8.88 -7.12
N ARG A 131 3.20 -8.33 -6.45
CA ARG A 131 4.60 -8.78 -6.57
C ARG A 131 4.84 -10.10 -5.84
N ILE A 132 4.34 -10.23 -4.61
CA ILE A 132 4.43 -11.44 -3.80
C ILE A 132 3.76 -12.60 -4.53
N SER A 133 2.51 -12.45 -4.98
CA SER A 133 1.79 -13.49 -5.72
C SER A 133 2.54 -13.94 -6.97
N ARG A 134 3.14 -13.01 -7.72
CA ARG A 134 3.91 -13.32 -8.92
C ARG A 134 5.23 -14.07 -8.62
N LYS A 135 5.85 -13.81 -7.47
CA LYS A 135 7.05 -14.53 -7.03
C LYS A 135 6.70 -15.93 -6.55
N LEU A 136 5.62 -16.05 -5.78
CA LEU A 136 5.14 -17.34 -5.26
C LEU A 136 4.57 -18.25 -6.35
N SER A 137 4.07 -17.72 -7.47
CA SER A 137 3.58 -18.54 -8.59
C SER A 137 4.69 -19.06 -9.50
N LYS A 138 5.92 -18.54 -9.37
CA LYS A 138 7.08 -18.96 -10.18
C LYS A 138 7.90 -20.07 -9.52
N ASN A 139 7.65 -20.34 -8.25
CA ASN A 139 8.29 -21.37 -7.43
C ASN A 139 7.28 -22.47 -7.11
#